data_AF-A0A9E5LLT5-F1
#
_entry.id   AF-A0A9E5LLT5-F1
#
_cell.length_a   1.000
_cell.length_b   1.000
_cell.length_c   1.000
_cell.angle_alpha   90.00
_cell.angle_beta   90.00
_cell.angle_gamma   90.00
#
_symmetry.space_group_name_H-M   'P 1'
#
loop_
_entity.id
_entity.type
_entity.pdbx_description
1 polymer ?
#
loop_
_entity_poly.entity_id
_entity_poly.type
_entity_poly.pdbx_seq_one_letter_code
_entity_poly.pdbx_strand_id
1 'polypeptide(L)'
;MTILGYSGFGWLPSLLYLLLIIVLGYRDQKRPETPFFIGLVQILILIVLIIHGILLYESIFNGEHFVFGFAQDLSLMAWVGLSFYWIQSFFLPISSLRLMTISMAMFCAILPDLFPGSVISQRAVSDPWFKAHFIVATFAVGFFSLTAMLAVLMNLQDRALRKGMANGMGGAPTWIESLPPLLTMESFLFRLLYV
;
A
#
# COMPACT_ATOMS: atom_id res chain seq x y z
N MET A 1 14.23 29.64 14.06
CA MET A 1 13.01 30.25 13.50
C MET A 1 12.87 29.78 12.07
N THR A 2 12.06 28.76 11.83
CA THR A 2 11.76 28.22 10.49
C THR A 2 10.53 28.94 9.95
N ILE A 3 10.67 29.59 8.80
CA ILE A 3 9.74 30.62 8.29
C ILE A 3 8.35 30.03 7.90
N LEU A 4 8.16 28.71 8.01
CA LEU A 4 6.92 28.00 7.65
C LEU A 4 6.45 26.96 8.69
N GLY A 5 7.09 26.86 9.86
CA GLY A 5 6.63 25.93 10.92
C GLY A 5 6.71 24.43 10.56
N TYR A 6 7.42 24.04 9.50
CA TYR A 6 7.67 22.64 9.21
C TYR A 6 8.43 21.99 10.37
N SER A 7 7.86 20.93 10.95
CA SER A 7 8.54 20.07 11.89
C SER A 7 9.77 19.47 11.18
N GLY A 8 10.95 19.54 11.80
CA GLY A 8 12.21 19.03 11.22
C GLY A 8 12.26 17.50 11.06
N PHE A 9 11.09 16.88 10.93
CA PHE A 9 10.79 15.46 11.05
C PHE A 9 9.98 14.92 9.86
N GLY A 10 9.75 15.70 8.79
CA GLY A 10 9.03 15.23 7.58
C GLY A 10 9.60 13.95 6.94
N TRP A 11 10.90 13.75 7.05
CA TRP A 11 11.66 12.58 6.62
C TRP A 11 11.47 11.29 7.45
N LEU A 12 10.85 11.35 8.64
CA LEU A 12 10.67 10.19 9.53
C LEU A 12 9.88 9.03 8.91
N PRO A 13 8.70 9.25 8.29
CA PRO A 13 7.91 8.19 7.67
C PRO A 13 8.70 7.46 6.59
N SER A 14 9.41 8.21 5.75
CA SER A 14 10.23 7.67 4.66
C SER A 14 11.31 6.73 5.17
N LEU A 15 12.02 7.11 6.23
CA LEU A 15 13.01 6.25 6.89
C LEU A 15 12.39 5.02 7.54
N LEU A 16 11.23 5.18 8.20
CA LEU A 16 10.52 4.06 8.82
C LEU A 16 10.02 3.05 7.79
N TYR A 17 9.49 3.52 6.66
CA TYR A 17 9.09 2.66 5.55
C TYR A 17 10.28 1.95 4.91
N LEU A 18 11.40 2.66 4.72
CA LEU A 18 12.65 2.08 4.20
C LEU A 18 13.15 0.96 5.12
N LEU A 19 13.19 1.21 6.43
CA LEU A 19 13.56 0.20 7.42
C LEU A 19 12.63 -1.02 7.36
N LEU A 20 11.31 -0.81 7.23
CA LEU A 20 10.33 -1.88 7.08
C LEU A 20 10.58 -2.71 5.82
N ILE A 21 10.90 -2.07 4.69
CA ILE A 21 11.24 -2.75 3.43
C ILE A 21 12.53 -3.55 3.57
N ILE A 22 13.57 -3.00 4.22
CA ILE A 22 14.82 -3.72 4.46
C ILE A 22 14.56 -4.95 5.34
N VAL A 23 13.85 -4.78 6.47
CA VAL A 23 13.59 -5.88 7.40
C VAL A 23 12.75 -6.99 6.74
N LEU A 24 11.75 -6.62 5.92
CA LEU A 24 10.91 -7.58 5.21
C LEU A 24 11.62 -8.19 3.99
N GLY A 25 12.46 -7.42 3.30
CA GLY A 25 13.18 -7.84 2.09
C GLY A 25 14.41 -8.71 2.37
N TYR A 26 15.07 -8.53 3.52
CA TYR A 26 16.17 -9.41 3.96
C TYR A 26 15.70 -10.77 4.46
N ARG A 27 14.41 -10.92 4.79
CA ARG A 27 13.86 -12.18 5.25
C ARG A 27 13.53 -13.05 4.04
N ASP A 28 14.14 -14.23 4.00
CA ASP A 28 13.90 -15.23 2.96
C ASP A 28 12.40 -15.59 2.89
N GLN A 29 11.79 -15.27 1.75
CA GLN A 29 10.37 -15.41 1.45
C GLN A 29 9.89 -16.87 1.54
N LYS A 30 10.83 -17.82 1.63
CA LYS A 30 10.62 -19.26 1.76
C LYS A 30 10.34 -19.75 3.18
N ARG A 31 10.49 -18.92 4.22
CA ARG A 31 10.21 -19.33 5.60
C ARG A 31 8.71 -19.13 5.92
N PRO A 32 8.00 -20.15 6.45
CA PRO A 32 6.62 -19.98 6.89
C PRO A 32 6.55 -18.88 7.96
N GLU A 33 5.62 -17.94 7.79
CA GLU A 33 5.45 -16.84 8.74
C GLU A 33 4.80 -17.37 10.02
N THR A 34 5.56 -17.37 11.12
CA THR A 34 5.04 -17.69 12.45
C THR A 34 3.95 -16.69 12.83
N PRO A 35 2.88 -17.09 13.53
CA PRO A 35 1.78 -16.20 13.91
C PRO A 35 2.25 -14.98 14.72
N PHE A 36 3.28 -15.14 15.56
CA PHE A 36 3.92 -14.05 16.28
C PHE A 36 4.54 -12.99 15.37
N PHE A 37 5.19 -13.40 14.29
CA PHE A 37 5.83 -12.50 13.33
C PHE A 37 4.81 -11.70 12.53
N ILE A 38 3.70 -12.34 12.13
CA ILE A 38 2.61 -11.65 11.42
C ILE A 38 2.04 -10.54 12.31
N GLY A 39 1.77 -10.83 13.59
CA GLY A 39 1.32 -9.83 14.55
C GLY A 39 2.32 -8.69 14.75
N LEU A 40 3.61 -9.01 14.88
CA LEU A 40 4.67 -8.01 15.01
C LEU A 40 4.74 -7.09 13.78
N VAL A 41 4.67 -7.65 12.57
CA VAL A 41 4.64 -6.88 11.32
C VAL A 41 3.40 -5.98 11.25
N GLN A 42 2.22 -6.48 11.65
CA GLN A 42 1.00 -5.67 11.69
C GLN A 42 1.12 -4.49 12.67
N ILE A 43 1.72 -4.71 13.85
CA ILE A 43 1.97 -3.65 14.84
C ILE A 43 2.95 -2.62 14.28
N LEU A 44 4.05 -3.06 13.64
CA LEU A 44 5.01 -2.15 13.02
C LEU A 44 4.36 -1.30 11.92
N ILE A 45 3.58 -1.92 11.02
CA ILE A 45 2.86 -1.19 9.98
C ILE A 45 1.91 -0.17 10.61
N LEU A 46 1.17 -0.55 11.66
CA LEU A 46 0.25 0.36 12.35
C LEU A 46 0.99 1.57 12.96
N ILE A 47 2.13 1.35 13.61
CA ILE A 47 2.95 2.43 14.19
C ILE A 47 3.38 3.41 13.09
N VAL A 48 3.91 2.90 11.98
CA VAL A 48 4.34 3.76 10.85
C VAL A 48 3.15 4.49 10.24
N LEU A 49 1.99 3.83 10.14
CA LEU A 49 0.77 4.42 9.60
C LEU A 49 0.25 5.56 10.48
N ILE A 50 0.29 5.41 11.80
CA ILE A 50 -0.07 6.47 12.75
C ILE A 50 0.89 7.66 12.61
N ILE A 51 2.20 7.40 12.59
CA ILE A 51 3.22 8.46 12.45
C ILE A 51 3.06 9.22 11.14
N HIS A 52 2.89 8.49 10.02
CA HIS A 52 2.67 9.08 8.71
C HIS A 52 1.37 9.91 8.67
N GLY A 53 0.29 9.41 9.29
CA GLY A 53 -0.98 10.12 9.37
C GLY A 53 -0.91 11.41 10.19
N ILE A 54 -0.18 11.41 11.31
CA ILE A 54 0.04 12.61 12.13
C ILE A 54 0.84 13.66 11.34
N LEU A 55 1.94 13.25 10.69
CA LEU A 55 2.77 14.17 9.91
C LEU A 55 2.05 14.71 8.67
N LEU A 56 1.21 13.89 8.03
CA LEU A 56 0.32 14.36 6.96
C LEU A 56 -0.71 15.35 7.47
N TYR A 57 -1.30 15.10 8.63
CA TYR A 57 -2.25 16.02 9.25
C TYR A 57 -1.59 17.37 9.55
N GLU A 58 -0.39 17.38 10.13
CA GLU A 58 0.37 18.62 10.38
C GLU A 58 0.76 19.33 9.07
N SER A 59 1.12 18.58 8.03
CA SER A 59 1.47 19.11 6.70
C SER A 59 0.27 19.76 6.01
N ILE A 60 -0.92 19.16 6.12
CA ILE A 60 -2.14 19.63 5.46
C ILE A 60 -2.83 20.74 6.27
N PHE A 61 -2.92 20.57 7.59
CA PHE A 61 -3.61 21.45 8.53
C PHE A 61 -2.60 22.18 9.41
N ASN A 62 -1.91 23.18 8.83
CA ASN A 62 -0.94 23.99 9.54
C ASN A 62 -1.61 25.21 10.19
N GLY A 63 -2.21 24.99 11.36
CA GLY A 63 -2.92 26.03 12.11
C GLY A 63 -4.14 26.56 11.35
N GLU A 64 -4.11 27.83 10.94
CA GLU A 64 -5.20 28.46 10.18
C GLU A 64 -5.10 28.27 8.65
N HIS A 65 -4.02 27.63 8.18
CA HIS A 65 -3.76 27.47 6.75
C HIS A 65 -3.99 26.02 6.31
N PHE A 66 -4.73 25.84 5.22
CA PHE A 66 -4.82 24.56 4.51
C PHE A 66 -3.74 24.53 3.44
N VAL A 67 -2.73 23.69 3.63
CA VAL A 67 -1.67 23.52 2.65
C VAL A 67 -1.95 22.24 1.89
N PHE A 68 -2.22 22.36 0.60
CA PHE A 68 -2.56 21.20 -0.21
C PHE A 68 -2.01 21.34 -1.62
N GLY A 69 -1.50 20.25 -2.13
CA GLY A 69 -0.89 20.17 -3.44
C GLY A 69 -0.80 18.72 -3.88
N PHE A 70 -0.25 18.49 -5.07
CA PHE A 70 -0.15 17.14 -5.64
C PHE A 70 0.66 16.17 -4.75
N ALA A 71 1.66 16.69 -4.03
CA ALA A 71 2.53 15.89 -3.18
C ALA A 71 1.81 15.39 -1.91
N GLN A 72 1.10 16.29 -1.23
CA GLN A 72 0.23 15.96 -0.10
C GLN A 72 -0.88 15.01 -0.53
N ASP A 73 -1.47 15.24 -1.70
CA ASP A 73 -2.53 14.39 -2.25
C ASP A 73 -2.01 12.96 -2.53
N LEU A 74 -0.90 12.80 -3.26
CA LEU A 74 -0.29 11.49 -3.52
C LEU A 74 0.12 10.76 -2.23
N SER A 75 0.69 11.48 -1.28
CA SER A 75 1.05 10.94 0.03
C SER A 75 -0.18 10.47 0.81
N LEU A 76 -1.25 11.26 0.81
CA LEU A 76 -2.53 10.93 1.43
C LEU A 76 -3.20 9.73 0.75
N MET A 77 -3.19 9.66 -0.58
CA MET A 77 -3.69 8.50 -1.34
C MET A 77 -2.95 7.22 -0.96
N ALA A 78 -1.62 7.28 -0.85
CA ALA A 78 -0.81 6.13 -0.46
C ALA A 78 -1.05 5.73 1.00
N TRP A 79 -1.22 6.69 1.90
CA TRP A 79 -1.57 6.45 3.30
C TRP A 79 -2.93 5.75 3.45
N VAL A 80 -3.97 6.21 2.75
CA VAL A 80 -5.30 5.56 2.77
C VAL A 80 -5.24 4.17 2.13
N GLY A 81 -4.55 4.02 0.99
CA GLY A 81 -4.37 2.72 0.35
C GLY A 81 -3.66 1.70 1.27
N LEU A 82 -2.62 2.14 1.97
CA LEU A 82 -1.93 1.32 2.98
C LEU A 82 -2.82 0.99 4.18
N SER A 83 -3.68 1.93 4.59
CA SER A 83 -4.65 1.71 5.68
C SER A 83 -5.64 0.62 5.33
N PHE A 84 -6.21 0.65 4.12
CA PHE A 84 -7.09 -0.40 3.64
C PHE A 84 -6.36 -1.73 3.50
N TYR A 85 -5.12 -1.73 2.99
CA TYR A 85 -4.29 -2.94 2.93
C TYR A 85 -4.08 -3.53 4.33
N TRP A 86 -3.77 -2.70 5.33
CA TRP A 86 -3.56 -3.15 6.70
C TRP A 86 -4.82 -3.81 7.28
N ILE A 87 -6.00 -3.23 7.06
CA ILE A 87 -7.29 -3.82 7.46
C ILE A 87 -7.55 -5.12 6.70
N GLN A 88 -7.32 -5.15 5.38
CA GLN A 88 -7.52 -6.34 4.55
C GLN A 88 -6.58 -7.49 4.93
N SER A 89 -5.35 -7.16 5.37
CA SER A 89 -4.32 -8.15 5.72
C SER A 89 -4.72 -9.08 6.86
N PHE A 90 -5.73 -8.73 7.67
CA PHE A 90 -6.29 -9.62 8.69
C PHE A 90 -7.10 -10.79 8.09
N PHE A 91 -7.69 -10.60 6.91
CA PHE A 91 -8.49 -11.61 6.23
C PHE A 91 -7.68 -12.40 5.21
N LEU A 92 -6.85 -11.73 4.41
CA LEU A 92 -6.10 -12.30 3.29
C LEU A 92 -4.65 -11.77 3.32
N PRO A 93 -3.72 -12.45 4.02
CA PRO A 93 -2.33 -12.02 4.14
C PRO A 93 -1.55 -12.30 2.83
N ILE A 94 -1.67 -11.40 1.86
CA ILE A 94 -0.90 -11.47 0.60
C ILE A 94 0.44 -10.73 0.80
N SER A 95 1.52 -11.49 1.01
CA SER A 95 2.86 -10.92 1.26
C SER A 95 3.39 -10.08 0.10
N SER A 96 3.05 -10.40 -1.15
CA SER A 96 3.48 -9.64 -2.33
C SER A 96 2.82 -8.26 -2.41
N LEU A 97 1.53 -8.17 -2.03
CA LEU A 97 0.81 -6.91 -1.99
C LEU A 97 1.41 -5.98 -0.91
N ARG A 98 1.82 -6.55 0.23
CA ARG A 98 2.51 -5.83 1.33
C ARG A 98 3.70 -5.02 0.83
N LEU A 99 4.61 -5.68 0.11
CA LEU A 99 5.84 -5.05 -0.37
C LEU A 99 5.52 -3.95 -1.40
N MET A 100 4.57 -4.17 -2.31
CA MET A 100 4.16 -3.16 -3.28
C MET A 100 3.55 -1.92 -2.60
N THR A 101 2.61 -2.12 -1.67
CA THR A 101 1.93 -1.02 -1.00
C THR A 101 2.87 -0.23 -0.08
N ILE A 102 3.76 -0.90 0.66
CA ILE A 102 4.76 -0.23 1.50
C ILE A 102 5.77 0.53 0.64
N SER A 103 6.23 -0.03 -0.48
CA SER A 103 7.15 0.67 -1.39
C SER A 103 6.51 1.91 -2.00
N MET A 104 5.25 1.82 -2.43
CA MET A 104 4.50 2.98 -2.92
C MET A 104 4.37 4.05 -1.83
N ALA A 105 3.99 3.66 -0.61
CA ALA A 105 3.88 4.58 0.53
C ALA A 105 5.21 5.26 0.87
N MET A 106 6.34 4.55 0.78
CA MET A 106 7.67 5.12 0.95
C MET A 106 7.95 6.24 -0.07
N PHE A 107 7.73 5.99 -1.36
CA PHE A 107 7.96 7.01 -2.40
C PHE A 107 7.05 8.21 -2.20
N CYS A 108 5.76 7.98 -1.95
CA CYS A 108 4.79 9.05 -1.76
C CYS A 108 5.02 9.85 -0.46
N ALA A 109 5.58 9.25 0.60
CA ALA A 109 5.92 9.96 1.83
C ALA A 109 7.08 10.95 1.68
N ILE A 110 7.96 10.77 0.68
CA ILE A 110 9.08 11.68 0.40
C ILE A 110 8.59 12.95 -0.33
N LEU A 111 7.50 12.85 -1.10
CA LEU A 111 7.05 13.93 -1.98
C LEU A 111 6.74 15.25 -1.24
N PRO A 112 6.02 15.26 -0.10
CA PRO A 112 5.72 16.48 0.64
C PRO A 112 6.96 17.27 1.10
N ASP A 113 8.08 16.58 1.35
CA ASP A 113 9.34 17.23 1.74
C ASP A 113 10.00 17.97 0.56
N LEU A 114 9.86 17.44 -0.67
CA LEU A 114 10.38 18.08 -1.88
C LEU A 114 9.45 19.18 -2.41
N PHE A 115 8.15 19.01 -2.21
CA PHE A 115 7.11 19.89 -2.75
C PHE A 115 6.15 20.29 -1.62
N PRO A 116 6.45 21.40 -0.91
CA PRO A 116 5.70 21.84 0.27
C PRO A 116 4.26 22.35 0.00
N GLY A 117 3.69 22.06 -1.18
CA GLY A 117 2.33 22.43 -1.56
C GLY A 117 2.10 23.93 -1.70
N SER A 118 0.84 24.32 -1.89
CA SER A 118 0.41 25.71 -1.88
C SER A 118 -0.67 25.93 -0.82
N VAL A 119 -0.71 27.14 -0.26
CA VAL A 119 -1.75 27.53 0.68
C VAL A 119 -3.05 27.71 -0.09
N ILE A 120 -4.04 26.87 0.19
CA ILE A 120 -5.40 27.03 -0.30
C ILE A 120 -6.17 27.88 0.72
N SER A 121 -6.89 28.87 0.20
CA SER A 121 -7.72 29.86 0.92
C SER A 121 -8.34 29.36 2.24
N GLN A 122 -8.22 30.19 3.29
CA GLN A 122 -8.79 29.96 4.63
C GLN A 122 -10.30 29.66 4.61
N ARG A 123 -11.02 30.11 3.58
CA ARG A 123 -12.46 29.87 3.44
C ARG A 123 -12.80 28.38 3.22
N ALA A 124 -11.93 27.61 2.58
CA ALA A 124 -12.14 26.18 2.35
C ALA A 124 -12.11 25.37 3.67
N VAL A 125 -11.32 25.80 4.66
CA VAL A 125 -11.27 25.16 5.99
C VAL A 125 -12.50 25.47 6.84
N SER A 126 -13.15 26.60 6.57
CA SER A 126 -14.32 27.01 7.36
C SER A 126 -15.62 26.30 6.95
N ASP A 127 -15.69 25.76 5.73
CA ASP A 127 -16.89 25.10 5.22
C ASP A 127 -16.93 23.60 5.62
N PRO A 128 -17.89 23.17 6.46
CA PRO A 128 -18.04 21.76 6.83
C PRO A 128 -18.34 20.84 5.64
N TRP A 129 -19.01 21.34 4.61
CA TRP A 129 -19.37 20.53 3.44
C TRP A 129 -18.14 20.19 2.60
N PHE A 130 -17.21 21.14 2.45
CA PHE A 130 -15.93 20.89 1.79
C PHE A 130 -15.13 19.81 2.52
N LYS A 131 -15.07 19.85 3.85
CA LYS A 131 -14.40 18.81 4.65
C LYS A 131 -15.03 17.43 4.46
N ALA A 132 -16.36 17.37 4.49
CA ALA A 132 -17.08 16.11 4.28
C ALA A 132 -16.82 15.54 2.87
N HIS A 133 -16.91 16.38 1.83
CA HIS A 133 -16.59 15.98 0.46
C HIS A 133 -15.14 15.52 0.33
N PHE A 134 -14.19 16.26 0.90
CA PHE A 134 -12.77 15.92 0.90
C PHE A 134 -12.53 14.55 1.53
N ILE A 135 -13.07 14.30 2.73
CA ILE A 135 -12.94 13.01 3.41
C ILE A 135 -13.47 11.88 2.52
N VAL A 136 -14.69 12.01 2.00
CA VAL A 136 -15.30 10.97 1.15
C VAL A 136 -14.48 10.74 -0.12
N ALA A 137 -14.00 11.81 -0.77
CA ALA A 137 -13.16 11.72 -1.96
C ALA A 137 -11.83 11.02 -1.66
N THR A 138 -11.17 11.34 -0.53
CA THR A 138 -9.93 10.70 -0.10
C THR A 138 -10.12 9.20 0.18
N PHE A 139 -11.22 8.82 0.84
CA PHE A 139 -11.52 7.41 1.08
C PHE A 139 -11.81 6.66 -0.22
N ALA A 140 -12.58 7.26 -1.14
CA ALA A 140 -12.89 6.65 -2.43
C ALA A 140 -11.63 6.42 -3.28
N VAL A 141 -10.73 7.41 -3.37
CA VAL A 141 -9.49 7.27 -4.14
C VAL A 141 -8.52 6.28 -3.50
N GLY A 142 -8.46 6.19 -2.18
CA GLY A 142 -7.64 5.20 -1.48
C GLY A 142 -8.13 3.76 -1.73
N PHE A 143 -9.45 3.54 -1.71
CA PHE A 143 -10.04 2.26 -2.10
C PHE A 143 -9.73 1.92 -3.57
N PHE A 144 -9.89 2.89 -4.47
CA PHE A 144 -9.55 2.72 -5.89
C PHE A 144 -8.07 2.40 -6.12
N SER A 145 -7.15 3.02 -5.37
CA SER A 145 -5.73 2.73 -5.45
C SER A 145 -5.41 1.30 -5.04
N LEU A 146 -6.04 0.80 -3.96
CA LEU A 146 -5.88 -0.59 -3.53
C LEU A 146 -6.43 -1.58 -4.58
N THR A 147 -7.61 -1.33 -5.16
CA THR A 147 -8.16 -2.20 -6.20
C THR A 147 -7.32 -2.18 -7.47
N ALA A 148 -6.75 -1.03 -7.84
CA ALA A 148 -5.79 -0.94 -8.94
C ALA A 148 -4.53 -1.77 -8.67
N MET A 149 -3.97 -1.72 -7.46
CA MET A 149 -2.83 -2.57 -7.08
C MET A 149 -3.18 -4.06 -7.15
N LEU A 150 -4.37 -4.45 -6.68
CA LEU A 150 -4.86 -5.83 -6.80
C LEU A 150 -4.98 -6.26 -8.26
N ALA A 151 -5.53 -5.42 -9.13
CA ALA A 151 -5.65 -5.69 -10.56
C ALA A 151 -4.27 -5.84 -11.23
N VAL A 152 -3.30 -4.98 -10.89
CA VAL A 152 -1.91 -5.10 -11.36
C VAL A 152 -1.29 -6.41 -10.88
N LEU A 153 -1.48 -6.77 -9.62
CA LEU A 153 -0.96 -8.02 -9.05
C LEU A 153 -1.56 -9.26 -9.74
N MET A 154 -2.86 -9.25 -10.01
CA MET A 154 -3.54 -10.30 -10.79
C MET A 154 -2.97 -10.41 -12.22
N ASN A 155 -2.76 -9.28 -12.90
CA ASN A 155 -2.15 -9.27 -14.24
C ASN A 155 -0.70 -9.76 -14.23
N LEU A 156 0.08 -9.43 -13.21
CA LEU A 156 1.45 -9.94 -13.05
C LEU A 156 1.47 -11.45 -12.81
N GLN A 157 0.57 -11.98 -11.97
CA GLN A 157 0.42 -13.41 -11.74
C GLN A 157 0.03 -14.16 -13.01
N ASP A 158 -0.97 -13.66 -13.73
CA ASP A 158 -1.45 -14.22 -14.98
C ASP A 158 -0.35 -14.21 -16.07
N ARG A 159 0.46 -13.14 -16.16
CA ARG A 159 1.66 -13.09 -17.01
C ARG A 159 2.73 -14.09 -16.57
N ALA A 160 2.96 -14.26 -15.27
CA ALA A 160 3.94 -15.21 -14.75
C ALA A 160 3.52 -16.67 -15.03
N LEU A 161 2.23 -16.99 -14.90
CA LEU A 161 1.66 -18.29 -15.24
C LEU A 161 1.79 -18.58 -16.74
N ARG A 162 1.43 -17.61 -17.60
CA ARG A 162 1.63 -17.75 -19.06
C ARG A 162 3.08 -17.95 -19.46
N LYS A 163 4.02 -17.22 -18.84
CA LYS A 163 5.46 -17.38 -19.11
C LYS A 163 6.02 -18.70 -18.57
N GLY A 164 5.54 -19.16 -17.41
CA GLY A 164 5.87 -20.47 -16.85
C GLY A 164 5.38 -21.62 -17.74
N MET A 165 4.17 -21.50 -18.31
CA MET A 165 3.64 -22.45 -19.29
C MET A 165 4.36 -22.39 -20.65
N ALA A 166 4.78 -21.19 -21.10
CA ALA A 166 5.46 -21.00 -22.38
C ALA A 166 6.93 -21.47 -22.40
N ASN A 167 7.63 -21.45 -21.25
CA ASN A 167 9.06 -21.73 -21.19
C ASN A 167 9.44 -23.22 -21.04
N GLY A 168 8.49 -24.15 -20.85
CA GLY A 168 8.75 -25.60 -20.92
C GLY A 168 9.94 -26.13 -20.10
N MET A 169 10.39 -25.39 -19.07
CA MET A 169 11.61 -25.67 -18.33
C MET A 169 11.22 -26.08 -16.91
N GLY A 170 11.48 -27.34 -16.57
CA GLY A 170 11.39 -27.92 -15.23
C GLY A 170 12.37 -27.26 -14.25
N GLY A 171 12.07 -26.02 -13.91
CA GLY A 171 12.78 -25.17 -12.96
C GLY A 171 11.86 -24.08 -12.45
N ALA A 172 10.61 -24.44 -12.12
CA ALA A 172 9.73 -23.55 -11.40
C ALA A 172 10.31 -23.35 -9.98
N PRO A 173 10.35 -22.12 -9.47
CA PRO A 173 10.60 -21.93 -8.05
C PRO A 173 9.48 -22.64 -7.26
N THR A 174 9.87 -23.42 -6.25
CA THR A 174 9.10 -24.43 -5.49
C THR A 174 7.77 -23.97 -4.86
N TRP A 175 7.36 -22.72 -5.05
CA TRP A 175 6.04 -22.18 -4.67
C TRP A 175 4.96 -22.37 -5.75
N ILE A 176 5.33 -22.79 -6.97
CA ILE A 176 4.40 -23.19 -8.04
C ILE A 176 4.01 -24.68 -7.94
N GLU A 177 4.81 -25.51 -7.27
CA GLU A 177 4.55 -26.97 -7.13
C GLU A 177 3.39 -27.30 -6.18
N SER A 178 2.90 -26.35 -5.38
CA SER A 178 1.75 -26.56 -4.49
C SER A 178 0.39 -26.38 -5.16
N LEU A 179 0.35 -26.09 -6.46
CA LEU A 179 -0.88 -25.99 -7.23
C LEU A 179 -1.06 -27.25 -8.09
N PRO A 180 -2.16 -27.99 -7.94
CA PRO A 180 -2.39 -29.20 -8.71
C PRO A 180 -2.42 -28.88 -10.21
N PRO A 181 -1.78 -29.70 -11.06
CA PRO A 181 -1.57 -29.42 -12.48
C PRO A 181 -2.89 -29.27 -13.25
N LEU A 182 -2.95 -28.33 -14.20
CA LEU A 182 -4.13 -27.95 -15.02
C LEU A 182 -4.88 -29.14 -15.67
N LEU A 183 -4.20 -30.25 -15.98
CA LEU A 183 -4.82 -31.47 -16.50
C LEU A 183 -5.80 -32.13 -15.50
N THR A 184 -5.63 -31.90 -14.19
CA THR A 184 -6.60 -32.34 -13.18
C THR A 184 -7.85 -31.47 -13.11
N MET A 185 -7.79 -30.20 -13.53
CA MET A 185 -8.96 -29.34 -13.62
C MET A 185 -9.81 -29.64 -14.87
N GLU A 186 -9.19 -29.92 -16.02
CA GLU A 186 -9.93 -30.33 -17.22
C GLU A 186 -10.65 -31.67 -17.06
N SER A 187 -10.00 -32.66 -16.45
CA SER A 187 -10.63 -33.96 -16.18
C SER A 187 -11.84 -33.83 -15.23
N PHE A 188 -11.80 -32.91 -14.28
CA PHE A 188 -12.96 -32.62 -13.42
C PHE A 188 -14.11 -31.96 -14.17
N LEU A 189 -13.81 -31.05 -15.09
CA LEU A 189 -14.80 -30.35 -15.91
C LEU A 189 -15.48 -31.30 -16.89
N PHE A 190 -14.72 -32.19 -17.53
CA PHE A 190 -15.29 -33.22 -18.39
C PHE A 190 -16.08 -34.28 -17.62
N ARG A 191 -15.70 -34.59 -16.38
CA ARG A 191 -16.45 -35.51 -15.52
C ARG A 191 -17.77 -34.92 -15.02
N LEU A 192 -17.87 -33.60 -14.90
CA LEU A 192 -19.09 -32.87 -14.57
C LEU A 192 -20.03 -32.68 -15.76
N LEU A 193 -19.50 -32.57 -16.98
CA LEU A 193 -20.31 -32.47 -18.21
C LEU A 193 -20.85 -33.81 -18.71
N TYR A 194 -20.25 -34.92 -18.28
CA TYR A 194 -20.65 -36.27 -18.72
C TYR A 194 -21.75 -36.89 -17.83
N VAL A 195 -22.09 -36.27 -16.70
CA VAL A 195 -23.25 -36.65 -15.86
C VAL A 195 -24.41 -35.72 -16.17
#